data_AF-A0A377PS69-F1
#
_entry.id   AF-A0A377PS69-F1
#
_cell.length_a   1.000
_cell.length_b   1.000
_cell.length_c   1.000
_cell.angle_alpha   90.00
_cell.angle_beta   90.00
_cell.angle_gamma   90.00
#
_symmetry.space_group_name_H-M   'P 1'
#
loop_
_entity.id
_entity.type
_entity.pdbx_description
1 polymer ?
#
loop_
_entity_poly.entity_id
_entity_poly.type
_entity_poly.pdbx_seq_one_letter_code
_entity_poly.pdbx_strand_id
1 'polypeptide(L)'
;MIYFSDHGEEIYDWRNFIGHSDSKISRFMVEIPLIIYVSDTFMQKCPTLYKRIQRAQNTKYMNDDLMHTLLDIAGIRLNGYESQRSLLATNKAFLKSRMRKVGDKSNVKDYDKELKTQKSYLEQGLCQNK
;
A
#
# COMPACT_ATOMS: atom_id res chain seq x y z
N MET A 1 -0.73 12.83 11.23
CA MET A 1 0.37 11.85 11.28
C MET A 1 0.14 10.82 10.19
N ILE A 2 1.19 10.43 9.47
CA ILE A 2 1.15 9.35 8.48
C ILE A 2 2.21 8.34 8.90
N TYR A 3 1.80 7.08 9.04
CA TYR A 3 2.68 5.96 9.35
C TYR A 3 2.58 4.91 8.25
N PHE A 4 3.71 4.36 7.84
CA PHE A 4 3.78 3.21 6.96
C PHE A 4 5.07 2.44 7.24
N SER A 5 5.07 1.13 6.99
CA SER A 5 6.28 0.33 7.03
C SER A 5 7.06 0.49 5.71
N ASP A 6 8.37 0.37 5.75
CA ASP A 6 9.20 0.31 4.55
C ASP A 6 8.98 -1.02 3.80
N HIS A 7 8.85 -2.12 4.54
CA HIS A 7 8.48 -3.45 4.05
C HIS A 7 7.73 -4.28 5.11
N GLY A 8 7.23 -5.44 4.68
CA GLY A 8 6.69 -6.49 5.56
C GLY A 8 7.72 -7.58 5.84
N GLU A 9 7.28 -8.69 6.42
CA GLU A 9 8.14 -9.83 6.78
C GLU A 9 7.33 -11.12 6.62
N GLU A 10 7.90 -12.15 5.99
CA GLU A 10 7.28 -13.48 5.99
C GLU A 10 7.75 -14.23 7.23
N ILE A 11 6.83 -14.70 8.06
CA ILE A 11 7.10 -15.45 9.29
C ILE A 11 6.30 -16.76 9.22
N TYR A 12 6.81 -17.70 8.42
CA TYR A 12 6.15 -18.99 8.18
C TYR A 12 4.70 -18.86 7.67
N ASP A 13 4.34 -17.75 7.03
CA ASP A 13 2.96 -17.52 6.61
C ASP A 13 2.53 -18.52 5.55
N TRP A 14 3.33 -18.73 4.50
CA TRP A 14 2.91 -19.48 3.29
C TRP A 14 3.81 -20.68 2.96
N ARG A 15 5.03 -20.70 3.48
CA ARG A 15 6.03 -21.76 3.28
C ARG A 15 6.98 -21.80 4.49
N ASN A 16 7.87 -22.79 4.50
CA ASN A 16 8.94 -22.87 5.51
C ASN A 16 10.04 -21.84 5.24
N PHE A 17 9.74 -20.56 5.50
CA PHE A 17 10.66 -19.43 5.33
C PHE A 17 10.39 -18.37 6.39
N ILE A 18 11.45 -17.72 6.85
CA ILE A 18 11.41 -16.57 7.76
C ILE A 18 12.32 -15.48 7.22
N GLY A 19 11.81 -14.25 7.23
CA GLY A 19 12.52 -13.06 6.76
C GLY A 19 11.98 -12.53 5.42
N HIS A 20 12.83 -11.76 4.76
CA HIS A 20 12.56 -11.13 3.47
C HIS A 20 13.72 -11.40 2.51
N SER A 21 13.43 -11.54 1.22
CA SER A 21 14.46 -11.73 0.19
C SER A 21 13.94 -11.40 -1.20
N ASP A 22 14.75 -10.69 -1.98
CA ASP A 22 14.45 -10.29 -3.36
C ASP A 22 14.30 -11.49 -4.32
N SER A 23 14.91 -12.63 -3.99
CA SER A 23 14.78 -13.87 -4.79
C SER A 23 13.53 -14.68 -4.42
N LYS A 24 12.93 -14.40 -3.26
CA LYS A 24 11.86 -15.19 -2.65
C LYS A 24 10.68 -14.30 -2.26
N ILE A 25 10.34 -13.30 -3.06
CA ILE A 25 9.28 -12.34 -2.75
C ILE A 25 7.93 -13.04 -2.52
N SER A 26 7.26 -12.69 -1.42
CA SER A 26 5.87 -13.07 -1.14
C SER A 26 5.03 -11.85 -0.81
N ARG A 27 3.70 -11.99 -0.80
CA ARG A 27 2.79 -10.91 -0.42
C ARG A 27 3.03 -10.43 1.02
N PHE A 28 3.45 -11.32 1.92
CA PHE A 28 3.69 -11.00 3.33
C PHE A 28 4.90 -10.08 3.53
N MET A 29 5.86 -10.10 2.60
CA MET A 29 7.01 -9.19 2.60
C MET A 29 6.68 -7.78 2.09
N VAL A 30 5.56 -7.60 1.37
CA VAL A 30 5.28 -6.34 0.64
C VAL A 30 3.94 -5.71 0.95
N GLU A 31 3.04 -6.44 1.60
CA GLU A 31 1.86 -5.86 2.22
C GLU A 31 2.28 -5.16 3.51
N ILE A 32 2.13 -3.85 3.52
CA ILE A 32 2.53 -2.98 4.63
C ILE A 32 1.32 -2.23 5.18
N PRO A 33 1.31 -1.90 6.47
CA PRO A 33 0.33 -0.97 7.01
C PRO A 33 0.55 0.44 6.43
N LEU A 34 -0.53 1.15 6.17
CA LEU A 34 -0.55 2.59 5.92
C LEU A 34 -1.65 3.21 6.78
N ILE A 35 -1.27 4.03 7.75
CA ILE A 35 -2.17 4.64 8.73
C ILE A 35 -2.09 6.16 8.57
N ILE A 36 -3.25 6.79 8.37
CA ILE A 36 -3.39 8.25 8.38
C ILE A 36 -4.24 8.63 9.59
N TYR A 37 -3.63 9.30 10.55
CA TYR A 37 -4.32 9.86 11.71
C TYR A 37 -4.46 11.38 11.57
N VAL A 38 -5.67 11.88 11.80
CA VAL A 38 -6.04 13.29 11.75
C VAL A 38 -6.64 13.73 13.09
N SER A 39 -6.36 14.96 13.51
CA SER A 39 -6.92 15.53 14.75
C SER A 39 -8.32 16.10 14.55
N ASP A 40 -9.05 16.33 15.63
CA ASP A 40 -10.37 16.98 15.60
C ASP A 40 -10.32 18.35 14.93
N THR A 41 -9.27 19.14 15.20
CA THR A 41 -9.06 20.43 14.55
C THR A 41 -8.86 20.28 13.04
N PHE A 42 -8.16 19.24 12.58
CA PHE A 42 -8.01 18.98 11.15
C PHE A 42 -9.34 18.60 10.52
N MET A 43 -10.16 17.76 11.18
CA MET A 43 -11.48 17.39 10.68
C MET A 43 -12.40 18.62 10.52
N GLN A 44 -12.35 19.55 11.48
CA GLN A 44 -13.15 20.79 11.46
C GLN A 44 -12.66 21.79 10.41
N LYS A 45 -11.35 22.00 10.28
CA LYS A 45 -10.77 23.00 9.37
C LYS A 45 -10.61 22.50 7.94
N CYS A 46 -10.49 21.19 7.73
CA CYS A 46 -10.24 20.57 6.42
C CYS A 46 -11.27 19.46 6.09
N PRO A 47 -12.59 19.70 6.21
CA PRO A 47 -13.60 18.65 6.11
C PRO A 47 -13.64 17.98 4.72
N THR A 48 -13.34 18.72 3.66
CA THR A 48 -13.27 18.16 2.29
C THR A 48 -12.08 17.23 2.14
N LEU A 49 -10.91 17.60 2.66
CA LEU A 49 -9.72 16.76 2.63
C LEU A 49 -9.89 15.51 3.50
N TYR A 50 -10.49 15.65 4.67
CA TYR A 50 -10.84 14.53 5.54
C TYR A 50 -11.73 13.50 4.82
N LYS A 51 -12.81 13.95 4.15
CA LYS A 51 -13.66 13.06 3.34
C LYS A 51 -12.90 12.35 2.22
N ARG A 52 -11.92 13.01 1.60
CA ARG A 52 -11.05 12.39 0.57
C ARG A 52 -10.17 11.30 1.17
N ILE A 53 -9.61 11.53 2.37
CA ILE A 53 -8.83 10.53 3.11
C ILE A 53 -9.70 9.31 3.45
N GLN A 54 -10.89 9.51 4.00
CA GLN A 54 -11.80 8.41 4.35
C GLN A 54 -12.17 7.55 3.12
N ARG A 55 -12.47 8.18 1.98
CA ARG A 55 -12.79 7.46 0.73
C ARG A 55 -11.62 6.65 0.16
N ALA A 56 -10.40 6.90 0.63
CA ALA A 56 -9.22 6.25 0.07
C ALA A 56 -8.90 4.87 0.68
N GLN A 57 -9.50 4.50 1.82
CA GLN A 57 -9.10 3.34 2.65
C GLN A 57 -8.87 2.02 1.89
N ASN A 58 -9.69 1.73 0.87
CA ASN A 58 -9.62 0.46 0.12
C ASN A 58 -9.07 0.64 -1.30
N THR A 59 -8.38 1.74 -1.56
CA THR A 59 -7.79 2.02 -2.87
C THR A 59 -6.49 1.24 -3.03
N LYS A 60 -6.32 0.55 -4.17
CA LYS A 60 -5.05 -0.05 -4.58
C LYS A 60 -3.95 1.02 -4.60
N TYR A 61 -2.84 0.75 -3.92
CA TYR A 61 -1.79 1.74 -3.72
C TYR A 61 -0.41 1.10 -3.51
N MET A 62 0.66 1.91 -3.65
CA MET A 62 2.05 1.52 -3.39
C MET A 62 2.92 2.75 -3.10
N ASN A 63 4.05 2.53 -2.42
CA ASN A 63 4.93 3.60 -1.94
C ASN A 63 5.52 4.48 -3.05
N ASP A 64 5.65 3.98 -4.29
CA ASP A 64 6.05 4.78 -5.46
C ASP A 64 5.26 6.09 -5.60
N ASP A 65 4.00 6.07 -5.20
CA ASP A 65 3.08 7.19 -5.38
C ASP A 65 2.97 8.07 -4.13
N LEU A 66 3.65 7.71 -3.02
CA LEU A 66 3.48 8.34 -1.70
C LEU A 66 3.76 9.84 -1.75
N MET A 67 4.81 10.25 -2.47
CA MET A 67 5.17 11.67 -2.61
C MET A 67 4.02 12.50 -3.21
N HIS A 68 3.27 11.96 -4.17
CA HIS A 68 2.11 12.65 -4.74
C HIS A 68 0.99 12.82 -3.70
N THR A 69 0.77 11.82 -2.85
CA THR A 69 -0.20 11.91 -1.74
C THR A 69 0.21 12.96 -0.71
N LEU A 70 1.49 13.00 -0.34
CA LEU A 70 1.99 13.99 0.62
C LEU A 70 1.83 15.42 0.10
N LEU A 71 2.17 15.66 -1.17
CA LEU A 71 1.98 16.96 -1.82
C LEU A 71 0.49 17.34 -1.91
N ASP A 72 -0.40 16.39 -2.18
CA ASP A 72 -1.84 16.61 -2.22
C ASP A 72 -2.40 16.97 -0.83
N ILE A 73 -1.99 16.26 0.22
CA ILE A 73 -2.37 16.57 1.61
C ILE A 73 -1.86 17.95 2.02
N ALA A 74 -0.62 18.29 1.66
CA ALA A 74 0.00 19.57 1.97
C ALA A 74 -0.53 20.75 1.13
N GLY A 75 -1.34 20.48 0.10
CA GLY A 75 -1.82 21.51 -0.83
C GLY A 75 -0.72 22.11 -1.72
N ILE A 76 0.41 21.42 -1.88
CA ILE A 76 1.56 21.89 -2.65
C ILE A 76 1.42 21.48 -4.13
N ARG A 77 1.83 22.37 -5.03
CA ARG A 77 1.93 22.12 -6.47
C ARG A 77 3.33 22.48 -6.95
N LEU A 78 3.93 21.60 -7.74
CA LEU A 78 5.28 21.76 -8.28
C LEU A 78 5.42 20.95 -9.59
N ASN A 79 6.48 21.24 -10.34
CA ASN A 79 6.81 20.49 -11.55
C ASN A 79 7.07 19.01 -11.20
N GLY A 80 6.31 18.11 -11.82
CA GLY A 80 6.36 16.67 -11.53
C GLY A 80 5.28 16.17 -10.57
N TYR A 81 4.46 17.05 -9.97
CA TYR A 81 3.28 16.59 -9.23
C TYR A 81 2.20 16.06 -10.18
N GLU A 82 1.94 14.76 -10.13
CA GLU A 82 0.85 14.11 -10.85
C GLU A 82 -0.34 13.80 -9.91
N SER A 83 -1.42 14.58 -10.02
CA SER A 83 -2.58 14.44 -9.12
C SER A 83 -3.26 13.07 -9.17
N GLN A 84 -3.24 12.39 -10.32
CA GLN A 84 -3.79 11.05 -10.51
C GLN A 84 -3.07 9.94 -9.72
N ARG A 85 -1.83 10.20 -9.28
CA ARG A 85 -1.03 9.30 -8.46
C ARG A 85 -1.31 9.44 -6.98
N SER A 86 -1.90 10.55 -6.55
CA SER A 86 -2.29 10.71 -5.15
C SER A 86 -3.33 9.66 -4.74
N LEU A 87 -3.12 9.05 -3.58
CA LEU A 87 -4.10 8.22 -2.88
C LEU A 87 -5.40 9.00 -2.60
N LEU A 88 -5.40 10.33 -2.67
CA LEU A 88 -6.57 11.20 -2.51
C LEU A 88 -7.15 11.70 -3.83
N ALA A 89 -6.65 11.24 -4.98
CA ALA A 89 -7.18 11.57 -6.31
C ALA A 89 -8.69 11.31 -6.39
N THR A 90 -9.47 12.25 -6.93
CA THR A 90 -10.92 12.06 -7.08
C THR A 90 -11.23 10.94 -8.08
N ASN A 91 -10.47 10.86 -9.17
CA ASN A 91 -10.54 9.77 -10.13
C ASN A 91 -9.47 8.71 -9.80
N LYS A 92 -9.92 7.46 -9.54
CA LYS A 92 -9.05 6.33 -9.20
C LYS A 92 -8.62 5.47 -10.39
N ALA A 93 -9.00 5.83 -11.62
CA ALA A 93 -8.75 5.00 -12.81
C ALA A 93 -7.26 4.65 -12.97
N PHE A 94 -6.37 5.63 -12.81
CA PHE A 94 -4.93 5.42 -12.87
C PHE A 94 -4.42 4.43 -11.81
N LEU A 95 -4.76 4.65 -10.53
CA LEU A 95 -4.34 3.77 -9.43
C LEU A 95 -4.87 2.34 -9.60
N LYS A 96 -6.09 2.18 -10.15
CA LYS A 96 -6.70 0.88 -10.42
C LYS A 96 -5.98 0.12 -11.54
N SER A 97 -5.60 0.81 -12.63
CA SER A 97 -5.00 0.18 -13.81
C SER A 97 -3.48 -0.02 -13.70
N ARG A 98 -2.79 0.80 -12.89
CA ARG A 98 -1.33 0.72 -12.73
C ARG A 98 -0.90 -0.62 -12.13
N MET A 99 0.07 -1.28 -12.75
CA MET A 99 0.72 -2.48 -12.22
C MET A 99 1.49 -2.16 -10.94
N ARG A 100 1.30 -2.96 -9.88
CA ARG A 100 2.11 -2.90 -8.66
C ARG A 100 3.33 -3.80 -8.84
N LYS A 101 4.43 -3.20 -9.29
CA LYS A 101 5.69 -3.90 -9.54
C LYS A 101 6.43 -4.12 -8.24
N VAL A 102 6.96 -5.32 -8.05
CA VAL A 102 7.74 -5.71 -6.88
C VAL A 102 8.99 -6.45 -7.35
N GLY A 103 10.12 -6.27 -6.66
CA GLY A 103 11.39 -6.92 -6.99
C GLY A 103 12.31 -6.07 -7.86
N ASP A 104 13.51 -6.59 -8.09
CA ASP A 104 14.53 -5.92 -8.90
C ASP A 104 14.32 -6.13 -10.41
N LYS A 105 15.20 -5.55 -11.23
CA LYS A 105 15.13 -5.63 -12.70
C LYS A 105 15.19 -7.07 -13.24
N SER A 106 15.83 -7.99 -12.54
CA SER A 106 15.99 -9.39 -12.93
C SER A 106 14.86 -10.30 -12.45
N ASN A 107 14.06 -9.85 -11.47
CA ASN A 107 12.97 -10.61 -10.86
C ASN A 107 11.72 -9.74 -10.59
N VAL A 108 11.29 -8.95 -11.58
CA VAL A 108 10.08 -8.12 -11.48
C VAL A 108 8.84 -9.01 -11.42
N LYS A 109 7.99 -8.77 -10.42
CA LYS A 109 6.68 -9.40 -10.25
C LYS A 109 5.54 -8.39 -10.35
N ASP A 110 4.44 -8.77 -10.98
CA ASP A 110 3.15 -8.09 -10.87
C ASP A 110 2.43 -8.60 -9.61
N TYR A 111 2.46 -7.80 -8.53
CA TYR A 111 1.86 -8.18 -7.25
C TYR A 111 0.42 -8.67 -7.41
N ASP A 112 -0.39 -8.00 -8.24
CA ASP A 112 -1.81 -8.31 -8.35
C ASP A 112 -2.09 -9.66 -9.01
N LYS A 113 -1.20 -10.10 -9.90
CA LYS A 113 -1.34 -11.36 -10.64
C LYS A 113 -0.59 -12.52 -10.00
N GLU A 114 0.57 -12.26 -9.41
CA GLU A 114 1.49 -13.31 -8.97
C GLU A 114 1.50 -13.53 -7.46
N LEU A 115 1.28 -12.49 -6.65
CA LEU A 115 1.52 -12.55 -5.20
C LEU A 115 0.22 -12.48 -4.38
N LYS A 116 -0.74 -11.64 -4.80
CA LYS A 116 -1.96 -11.34 -4.02
C LYS A 116 -2.79 -12.56 -3.63
N THR A 117 -2.74 -13.64 -4.42
CA THR A 117 -3.52 -14.86 -4.20
C THR A 117 -2.82 -15.87 -3.29
N GLN A 118 -1.58 -15.61 -2.86
CA GLN A 118 -0.91 -16.43 -1.85
C GLN A 118 -1.74 -16.42 -0.57
N LYS A 119 -2.05 -17.62 -0.07
CA LYS A 119 -2.79 -17.81 1.18
C LYS A 119 -1.83 -18.28 2.24
N SER A 120 -1.89 -17.67 3.42
CA SER A 120 -1.20 -18.15 4.60
C SER A 120 -1.72 -19.55 5.00
N TYR A 121 -0.97 -20.29 5.80
CA TYR A 121 -1.41 -21.55 6.40
C TYR A 121 -2.69 -21.35 7.22
N LEU A 122 -2.84 -20.20 7.88
CA LEU A 122 -4.07 -19.85 8.59
C LEU A 122 -5.26 -19.69 7.63
N GLU A 123 -5.11 -18.94 6.54
CA GLU A 123 -6.15 -18.75 5.52
C GLU A 123 -6.51 -20.06 4.78
N GLN A 124 -5.60 -21.03 4.77
CA GLN A 124 -5.82 -22.37 4.21
C GLN A 124 -6.46 -23.35 5.22
N GLY A 125 -6.60 -22.99 6.49
CA GLY A 125 -7.06 -23.89 7.55
C GLY A 125 -6.03 -24.97 7.94
N LEU A 126 -4.75 -24.75 7.65
CA LEU A 126 -3.65 -25.67 7.94
C LEU A 126 -3.01 -25.42 9.32
N CYS A 127 -3.31 -24.30 9.96
CA CYS A 127 -2.97 -24.07 11.37
C CYS A 127 -4.01 -24.75 12.27
N GLN A 128 -3.61 -25.80 12.98
CA GLN A 128 -4.42 -26.38 14.04
C GLN A 128 -4.28 -25.53 15.31
N ASN A 129 -5.40 -25.19 15.95
CA ASN A 129 -5.37 -24.66 17.31
C ASN A 129 -4.77 -25.75 18.21
N LYS A 130 -3.58 -25.48 18.75
CA LYS A 130 -3.03 -26.30 19.84
C LYS A 130 -3.80 -26.04 21.13
#